data_AF-A0A9Q0ES08-F1
#
_entry.id   AF-A0A9Q0ES08-F1
#
_cell.length_a   1.000
_cell.length_b   1.000
_cell.length_c   1.000
_cell.angle_alpha   90.00
_cell.angle_beta   90.00
_cell.angle_gamma   90.00
#
_symmetry.space_group_name_H-M   'P 1'
#
loop_
_entity.id
_entity.type
_entity.pdbx_description
1 polymer ?
#
loop_
_entity_poly.entity_id
_entity_poly.type
_entity_poly.pdbx_seq_one_letter_code
_entity_poly.pdbx_strand_id
1 'polypeptide(L)'
;MGPTRGFPRGNILLVLLLWCGEPISSTHPGSNGLYFPQNEYSETVYLGQPAGSPVLQVHAMPDTATERPHFYLCTTLEPPLYSNWFHLDVSTGVLYMNRTLEESDFAQL
;
A
#
# COMPACT_ATOMS: atom_id res chain seq x y z
N MET A 1 15.28 -27.02 -29.83
CA MET A 1 15.92 -26.73 -28.53
C MET A 1 15.93 -25.23 -28.34
N GLY A 2 14.91 -24.67 -27.69
CA GLY A 2 14.93 -23.28 -27.23
C GLY A 2 14.91 -23.33 -25.70
N PRO A 3 15.75 -22.57 -24.99
CA PRO A 3 15.66 -22.55 -23.54
C PRO A 3 14.40 -21.78 -23.19
N THR A 4 13.36 -22.49 -22.76
CA THR A 4 12.32 -21.92 -21.92
C THR A 4 13.01 -21.46 -20.63
N ARG A 5 13.45 -20.20 -20.61
CA ARG A 5 13.84 -19.52 -19.37
C ARG A 5 12.56 -19.42 -18.55
N GLY A 6 12.34 -20.43 -17.71
CA GLY A 6 11.50 -20.26 -16.55
C GLY A 6 12.05 -19.08 -15.78
N PHE A 7 11.24 -18.05 -15.59
CA PHE A 7 11.49 -16.97 -14.66
C PHE A 7 10.83 -17.35 -13.34
N PRO A 8 11.60 -17.70 -12.29
CA PRO A 8 11.10 -17.63 -10.94
C PRO A 8 11.93 -16.58 -10.22
N ARG A 9 11.64 -15.27 -10.38
CA ARG A 9 12.37 -14.23 -9.64
C ARG A 9 11.72 -12.87 -9.77
N GLY A 10 10.99 -12.49 -8.73
CA GLY A 10 10.45 -11.13 -8.58
C GLY A 10 9.22 -11.07 -7.69
N ASN A 11 9.15 -11.84 -6.61
CA ASN A 11 8.08 -11.67 -5.64
C ASN A 11 8.52 -10.54 -4.69
N ILE A 12 8.07 -9.31 -4.94
CA ILE A 12 8.14 -8.27 -3.91
C ILE A 12 6.94 -8.48 -3.00
N LEU A 13 7.21 -8.76 -1.73
CA LEU A 13 6.22 -8.69 -0.67
C LEU A 13 6.14 -7.24 -0.22
N LEU A 14 5.08 -6.53 -0.61
CA LEU A 14 4.83 -5.21 -0.08
C LEU A 14 4.19 -5.36 1.31
N VAL A 15 4.96 -5.15 2.38
CA VAL A 15 4.42 -5.13 3.75
C VAL A 15 4.09 -3.69 4.12
N LEU A 16 2.81 -3.32 4.02
CA LEU A 16 2.32 -2.04 4.51
C LEU A 16 1.97 -2.17 5.99
N LEU A 17 2.86 -1.69 6.86
CA LEU A 17 2.56 -1.51 8.28
C LEU A 17 1.82 -0.18 8.45
N LEU A 18 0.49 -0.25 8.52
CA LEU A 18 -0.38 0.90 8.80
C LEU A 18 -0.36 1.21 10.31
N TRP A 19 0.79 1.65 10.84
CA TRP A 19 0.87 2.18 12.20
C TRP A 19 0.87 3.70 12.15
N CYS A 20 -0.32 4.31 12.27
CA CYS A 20 -0.44 5.75 12.45
C CYS A 20 -1.05 6.02 13.84
N GLY A 21 -0.18 6.21 14.83
CA GLY A 21 -0.60 6.62 16.17
C GLY A 21 0.54 6.64 17.20
N GLU A 22 1.10 7.82 17.45
CA GLU A 22 1.51 8.25 18.80
C GLU A 22 0.27 8.92 19.45
N PRO A 23 -0.03 8.65 20.73
CA PRO A 23 -1.18 9.26 21.40
C PRO A 23 -0.84 10.70 21.80
N ILE A 24 -1.05 11.66 20.90
CA ILE A 24 -0.88 13.08 21.25
C ILE A 24 -2.18 13.58 21.85
N SER A 25 -2.16 13.78 23.16
CA SER A 25 -3.17 14.44 23.97
C SER A 25 -3.76 15.68 23.29
N SER A 26 -5.00 15.62 22.80
CA SER A 26 -5.77 16.82 22.52
C SER A 26 -7.27 16.54 22.60
N THR A 27 -7.92 17.36 23.42
CA THR A 27 -9.33 17.40 23.81
C THR A 27 -10.28 17.55 22.62
N HIS A 28 -10.47 16.48 21.85
CA HIS A 28 -11.62 16.30 20.97
C HIS A 28 -12.34 15.01 21.42
N PRO A 29 -13.69 14.96 21.43
CA PRO A 29 -14.41 13.72 21.68
C PRO A 29 -13.89 12.68 20.69
N GLY A 30 -13.12 11.74 21.23
CA GLY A 30 -12.24 10.86 20.49
C GLY A 30 -13.03 10.07 19.45
N SER A 31 -12.46 10.05 18.25
CA SER A 31 -12.76 9.15 17.14
C SER A 31 -12.66 7.69 17.61
N ASN A 32 -13.66 7.22 18.34
CA ASN A 32 -13.95 5.81 18.49
C ASN A 32 -14.72 5.40 17.23
N GLY A 33 -14.01 5.04 16.15
CA GLY A 33 -14.77 4.53 15.03
C GLY A 33 -14.13 4.29 13.70
N LEU A 34 -12.81 4.09 13.61
CA LEU A 34 -12.23 3.46 12.42
C LEU A 34 -11.10 2.54 12.84
N TYR A 35 -11.22 1.26 12.51
CA TYR A 35 -10.15 0.29 12.74
C TYR A 35 -9.88 -0.53 11.50
N PHE A 36 -8.62 -0.90 11.29
CA PHE A 36 -8.27 -1.85 10.26
C PHE A 36 -8.48 -3.27 10.80
N PRO A 37 -9.18 -4.16 10.08
CA PRO A 37 -9.37 -5.54 10.50
C PRO A 37 -8.07 -6.34 10.41
N GLN A 38 -7.09 -5.88 9.62
CA GLN A 38 -5.77 -6.47 9.47
C GLN A 38 -4.70 -5.43 9.82
N ASN A 39 -3.68 -5.85 10.56
CA ASN A 39 -2.53 -5.02 10.92
C ASN A 39 -1.43 -5.06 9.85
N GLU A 40 -1.44 -6.09 9.02
CA GLU A 40 -0.46 -6.30 7.95
C GLU A 40 -1.20 -6.61 6.65
N TYR A 41 -0.87 -5.85 5.61
CA TYR A 41 -1.32 -6.11 4.25
C TYR A 41 -0.09 -6.46 3.42
N SER A 42 -0.15 -7.62 2.77
CA SER A 42 0.93 -8.22 2.01
C SER A 42 0.42 -8.60 0.63
N GLU A 43 1.04 -8.08 -0.43
CA GLU A 43 0.69 -8.40 -1.81
C GLU A 43 1.94 -8.57 -2.68
N THR A 44 1.83 -9.42 -3.70
CA THR A 44 2.89 -9.67 -4.68
C THR A 44 2.65 -8.88 -5.96
N VAL A 45 3.62 -8.06 -6.35
CA VAL A 45 3.57 -7.29 -7.61
C VAL A 45 4.50 -7.91 -8.65
N TYR A 46 4.06 -7.95 -9.91
CA TYR A 46 4.81 -8.54 -11.01
C TYR A 46 5.50 -7.49 -11.89
N LEU A 47 6.64 -7.89 -12.47
CA LEU A 47 7.34 -7.13 -13.50
C LEU A 47 6.45 -6.90 -14.73
N GLY A 48 6.50 -5.69 -15.30
CA GLY A 48 5.70 -5.31 -16.46
C GLY A 48 4.22 -5.06 -16.16
N GLN A 49 3.81 -5.09 -14.88
CA GLN A 49 2.46 -4.72 -14.48
C GLN A 49 2.20 -3.25 -14.85
N PRO A 50 1.17 -2.93 -15.67
CA PRO A 50 1.00 -1.58 -16.19
C PRO A 50 0.60 -0.59 -15.10
N ALA A 51 0.98 0.68 -15.29
CA ALA A 51 0.47 1.79 -14.48
C ALA A 51 -1.07 1.81 -14.47
N GLY A 52 -1.65 2.14 -13.33
CA GLY A 52 -3.08 2.09 -13.05
C GLY A 52 -3.61 0.71 -12.64
N SER A 53 -2.78 -0.33 -12.64
CA SER A 53 -3.23 -1.65 -12.18
C SER A 53 -3.51 -1.65 -10.67
N PRO A 54 -4.65 -2.18 -10.22
CA PRO A 54 -4.90 -2.36 -8.79
C PRO A 54 -3.94 -3.41 -8.23
N VAL A 55 -3.38 -3.13 -7.06
CA VAL A 55 -2.48 -4.02 -6.32
C VAL A 55 -3.25 -4.68 -5.18
N LEU A 56 -3.71 -3.88 -4.22
CA LEU A 56 -4.45 -4.34 -3.05
C LEU A 56 -5.48 -3.29 -2.66
N GLN A 57 -6.47 -3.69 -1.86
CA GLN A 57 -7.42 -2.76 -1.26
C GLN A 57 -7.39 -2.90 0.25
N VAL A 58 -7.17 -1.77 0.93
CA VAL A 58 -7.29 -1.68 2.38
C VAL A 58 -8.70 -1.28 2.75
N HIS A 59 -9.20 -1.84 3.84
CA HIS A 59 -10.52 -1.54 4.36
C HIS A 59 -10.41 -1.12 5.81
N ALA A 60 -11.10 -0.04 6.18
CA ALA A 60 -11.30 0.35 7.55
C ALA A 60 -12.77 0.13 7.90
N MET A 61 -13.01 -0.44 9.07
CA MET A 61 -14.33 -0.71 9.61
C MET A 61 -14.76 0.47 10.47
N PRO A 62 -15.85 1.16 10.10
CA PRO A 62 -16.37 2.24 10.93
C PRO A 62 -17.19 1.70 12.12
N ASP A 63 -17.10 2.34 13.29
CA ASP A 63 -18.01 2.01 14.40
C ASP A 63 -19.39 2.66 14.20
N THR A 64 -19.45 3.77 13.45
CA THR A 64 -20.70 4.47 13.13
C THR A 64 -20.92 4.63 11.63
N ALA A 65 -22.17 4.53 11.17
CA ALA A 65 -22.52 4.64 9.74
C ALA A 65 -22.24 6.04 9.13
N THR A 66 -21.89 7.03 9.94
CA THR A 66 -21.56 8.40 9.52
C THR A 66 -20.07 8.61 9.24
N GLU A 67 -19.21 7.72 9.73
CA GLU A 67 -17.77 7.83 9.56
C GLU A 67 -17.35 7.42 8.15
N ARG A 68 -16.44 8.20 7.56
CA ARG A 68 -15.88 7.95 6.24
C ARG A 68 -14.37 7.79 6.36
N PRO A 69 -13.82 6.59 6.08
CA PRO A 69 -12.39 6.40 6.13
C PRO A 69 -11.70 7.20 5.04
N HIS A 70 -10.54 7.76 5.39
CA HIS A 70 -9.63 8.39 4.45
C HIS A 70 -8.28 7.68 4.57
N PHE A 71 -7.80 7.16 3.45
CA PHE A 71 -6.60 6.34 3.41
C PHE A 71 -5.41 7.14 2.87
N TYR A 72 -4.28 7.10 3.58
CA TYR A 72 -3.05 7.76 3.17
C TYR A 72 -1.86 6.82 3.36
N LEU A 73 -0.89 6.90 2.46
CA LEU A 73 0.41 6.26 2.65
C LEU A 73 1.26 7.16 3.54
N CYS A 74 1.57 6.68 4.74
CA CYS A 74 2.57 7.32 5.58
C CYS A 74 3.95 6.81 5.18
N THR A 75 4.84 7.71 4.75
CA THR A 75 6.25 7.40 4.58
C THR A 75 7.03 7.86 5.80
N THR A 76 8.09 7.12 6.15
CA THR A 76 9.08 7.57 7.14
C THR A 76 9.80 8.85 6.69
N LEU A 77 10.58 9.46 7.60
CA LEU A 77 11.37 10.68 7.36
C LEU A 77 12.19 10.65 6.06
N GLU A 78 12.66 9.46 5.66
CA GLU A 78 13.15 9.20 4.31
C GLU A 78 12.19 8.23 3.61
N PRO A 79 11.48 8.67 2.56
CA PRO A 79 10.59 7.79 1.81
C PRO A 79 11.45 6.78 1.04
N PRO A 80 11.08 5.48 1.07
CA PRO A 80 11.79 4.49 0.28
C PRO A 80 11.70 4.81 -1.21
N LEU A 81 12.70 4.38 -1.99
CA LEU A 81 12.78 4.61 -3.44
C LEU A 81 11.56 4.08 -4.21
N TYR A 82 10.87 3.08 -3.66
CA TYR A 82 9.65 2.50 -4.23
C TYR A 82 8.36 3.21 -3.84
N SER A 83 8.40 4.22 -2.94
CA SER A 83 7.19 4.91 -2.48
C SER A 83 6.41 5.56 -3.62
N ASN A 84 7.11 6.08 -4.64
CA ASN A 84 6.50 6.67 -5.83
C ASN A 84 5.97 5.62 -6.83
N TRP A 85 6.20 4.33 -6.60
CA TRP A 85 5.70 3.26 -7.46
C TRP A 85 4.21 2.98 -7.23
N PHE A 86 3.69 3.39 -6.07
CA PHE A 86 2.34 3.11 -5.63
C PHE A 86 1.55 4.40 -5.43
N HIS A 87 0.25 4.32 -5.65
CA HIS A 87 -0.70 5.40 -5.40
C HIS A 87 -1.91 4.83 -4.66
N LEU A 88 -2.25 5.40 -3.50
CA LEU A 88 -3.41 4.97 -2.73
C LEU A 88 -4.56 5.95 -2.94
N ASP A 89 -5.70 5.42 -3.37
CA ASP A 89 -6.92 6.21 -3.47
C ASP A 89 -7.51 6.46 -2.08
N VAL A 90 -7.61 7.74 -1.73
CA VAL A 90 -8.01 8.20 -0.40
C VAL A 90 -9.42 7.76 -0.01
N SER A 91 -10.31 7.63 -1.00
CA SER A 91 -11.73 7.37 -0.77
C SER A 91 -12.08 5.89 -0.74
N THR A 92 -11.38 5.08 -1.53
CA THR A 92 -11.67 3.65 -1.73
C THR A 92 -10.71 2.73 -0.98
N GLY A 93 -9.53 3.24 -0.62
CA GLY A 93 -8.45 2.45 -0.04
C GLY A 93 -7.77 1.52 -1.05
N VAL A 94 -7.99 1.70 -2.35
CA VAL A 94 -7.34 0.88 -3.38
C VAL A 94 -5.95 1.43 -3.64
N LEU A 95 -4.95 0.57 -3.50
CA LEU A 95 -3.58 0.82 -3.88
C LEU A 95 -3.39 0.43 -5.35
N TYR A 96 -2.94 1.38 -6.15
CA TYR A 96 -2.66 1.23 -7.57
C TYR A 96 -1.18 1.34 -7.85
N MET A 97 -0.76 0.73 -8.96
CA MET A 97 0.53 1.00 -9.58
C MET A 97 0.53 2.41 -10.15
N ASN A 98 1.41 3.28 -9.69
CA ASN A 98 1.58 4.62 -10.24
C ASN A 98 2.41 4.60 -11.55
N ARG A 99 3.29 3.61 -11.68
CA ARG A 99 4.14 3.39 -12.86
C ARG A 99 4.26 1.91 -13.16
N THR A 100 4.62 1.60 -14.40
CA THR A 100 5.01 0.25 -14.79
C THR A 100 6.38 -0.07 -14.19
N LEU A 101 6.52 -1.23 -13.55
CA LEU A 101 7.81 -1.67 -13.00
C LEU A 101 8.62 -2.40 -14.07
N GLU A 102 9.86 -1.94 -14.27
CA GLU A 102 10.83 -2.57 -15.16
C GLU A 102 11.94 -3.24 -14.35
N GLU A 103 12.64 -4.24 -14.91
CA GLU A 103 13.74 -4.93 -14.20
C GLU A 103 14.83 -3.96 -13.70
N SER A 104 15.05 -2.84 -14.39
CA SER A 104 16.02 -1.81 -14.00
C SER A 104 15.66 -1.07 -12.71
N ASP A 105 14.38 -0.98 -12.37
CA ASP A 105 13.94 -0.31 -11.13
C ASP A 105 14.33 -1.08 -9.88
N PHE A 106 14.39 -2.40 -10.01
CA PHE A 106 14.82 -3.30 -8.94
C PHE A 106 16.33 -3.27 -8.76
N ALA A 107 17.09 -2.88 -9.78
CA ALA A 107 18.54 -2.71 -9.67
C ALA A 107 18.92 -1.46 -8.84
N GLN A 108 17.97 -0.57 -8.57
CA GLN A 108 18.16 0.64 -7.75
C GLN A 108 17.70 0.47 -6.29
N LEU A 109 17.05 -0.65 -5.95
CA LEU A 109 16.66 -1.03 -4.59
C LEU A 109 17.80 -1.72 -3.84
#